data_AF-A0A7C4UCQ9-F1
#
_entry.id   AF-A0A7C4UCQ9-F1
#
_cell.length_a   1.000
_cell.length_b   1.000
_cell.length_c   1.000
_cell.angle_alpha   90.00
_cell.angle_beta   90.00
_cell.angle_gamma   90.00
#
_symmetry.space_group_name_H-M   'P 1'
#
loop_
_entity.id
_entity.type
_entity.pdbx_description
1 polymer ?
#
loop_
_entity_poly.entity_id
_entity_poly.type
_entity_poly.pdbx_seq_one_letter_code
_entity_poly.pdbx_strand_id
1 'polypeptide(L)' 'MNWEDRITADPAILVGKPIIRGTRLALEFVIDLLASHWTE' A
#
# COMPACT_ATOMS: atom_id res chain seq x y z
N MET A 1 -15.57 -6.40 4.87
CA MET A 1 -14.15 -6.11 5.20
C MET A 1 -13.89 -4.74 4.62
N ASN A 2 -13.57 -3.76 5.46
CA ASN A 2 -13.29 -2.39 5.02
C ASN A 2 -11.80 -2.31 4.68
N TRP A 3 -11.48 -1.90 3.46
CA TRP A 3 -10.10 -1.83 2.97
C TRP A 3 -9.34 -0.67 3.63
N GLU A 4 -10.08 0.33 4.11
CA GLU A 4 -9.60 1.49 4.86
C GLU A 4 -8.85 1.05 6.13
N ASP A 5 -9.28 -0.04 6.77
CA ASP A 5 -8.62 -0.57 7.97
C ASP A 5 -7.23 -1.15 7.67
N ARG A 6 -6.93 -1.46 6.40
CA ARG A 6 -5.67 -2.10 5.97
C ARG A 6 -4.64 -1.11 5.43
N ILE A 7 -4.97 0.17 5.32
CA ILE A 7 -4.09 1.21 4.78
C ILE A 7 -3.77 2.23 5.88
N THR A 8 -2.52 2.69 5.92
CA THR A 8 -2.09 3.75 6.84
C THR A 8 -1.10 4.66 6.15
N ALA A 9 -1.02 5.92 6.58
CA ALA A 9 -0.04 6.90 6.15
C ALA A 9 0.54 7.59 7.37
N ASP A 10 1.86 7.55 7.52
CA ASP A 10 2.59 8.14 8.65
C ASP A 10 3.83 8.86 8.08
N PRO A 11 4.01 10.18 8.29
CA PRO A 11 5.19 10.91 7.82
C PRO A 11 6.53 10.30 8.25
N ALA A 12 6.58 9.59 9.39
CA ALA A 12 7.77 8.90 9.87
C ALA A 12 8.06 7.60 9.11
N ILE A 13 7.10 7.08 8.33
CA ILE A 13 7.20 5.82 7.59
C ILE A 13 7.06 6.12 6.10
N LEU A 14 8.10 5.79 5.33
CA LEU A 14 8.08 5.91 3.86
C LEU A 14 7.67 7.33 3.39
N VAL A 15 8.08 8.35 4.16
CA VAL A 15 7.82 9.78 3.88
C VAL A 15 6.32 10.10 3.79
N GLY A 16 5.47 9.38 4.51
CA GLY A 16 4.02 9.61 4.51
C GLY A 16 3.28 9.01 3.32
N LYS A 17 3.94 8.21 2.48
CA LYS A 17 3.24 7.46 1.43
C LYS A 17 2.24 6.48 2.06
N PRO A 18 1.06 6.29 1.45
CA PRO A 18 0.14 5.24 1.86
C PRO A 18 0.79 3.87 1.74
N ILE A 19 0.70 3.08 2.81
CA ILE A 19 1.28 1.73 2.91
C ILE A 19 0.22 0.74 3.40
N ILE A 20 0.46 -0.56 3.16
CA ILE A 20 -0.31 -1.63 3.79
C ILE A 20 0.08 -1.69 5.28
N ARG A 21 -0.92 -1.60 6.17
CA ARG A 21 -0.74 -1.64 7.63
C ARG A 21 0.09 -2.85 8.06
N GLY A 22 1.10 -2.60 8.89
CA GLY A 22 2.02 -3.64 9.39
C GLY A 22 3.18 -3.97 8.43
N THR A 23 3.28 -3.27 7.29
CA THR A 23 4.36 -3.45 6.32
C THR A 23 5.04 -2.11 6.00
N ARG A 24 6.14 -2.15 5.26
CA ARG A 24 6.72 -0.97 4.59
C ARG A 24 6.53 -1.06 3.07
N LEU A 25 5.44 -1.71 2.64
CA LEU A 25 5.08 -1.82 1.22
C LEU A 25 4.17 -0.66 0.83
N ALA A 26 4.63 0.17 -0.10
CA ALA A 26 3.85 1.27 -0.63
C ALA A 26 2.64 0.75 -1.40
N LEU A 27 1.49 1.41 -1.21
CA LEU A 27 0.26 1.05 -1.91
C LEU A 27 0.40 1.22 -3.42
N GLU A 28 1.17 2.22 -3.87
CA GLU A 28 1.48 2.48 -5.28
C GLU A 28 2.06 1.24 -5.97
N PHE A 29 2.95 0.50 -5.30
CA PHE A 29 3.59 -0.69 -5.87
C PHE A 29 2.57 -1.79 -6.18
N VAL A 30 1.59 -1.98 -5.29
CA VAL A 30 0.53 -2.97 -5.51
C VAL A 30 -0.37 -2.52 -6.66
N ILE A 31 -0.67 -1.22 -6.76
CA ILE A 31 -1.44 -0.68 -7.88
C ILE A 31 -0.71 -0.89 -9.21
N ASP A 32 0.61 -0.67 -9.24
CA ASP A 32 1.42 -0.88 -10.45
C ASP A 32 1.41 -2.35 -10.89
N LEU A 33 1.51 -3.30 -9.96
CA LEU A 33 1.38 -4.73 -10.26
C LEU A 33 -0.01 -5.10 -10.82
N LEU A 34 -1.07 -4.56 -10.23
CA LEU A 34 -2.43 -4.77 -10.72
C LEU A 34 -2.61 -4.15 -12.12
N ALA A 35 -2.05 -2.96 -12.33
CA ALA A 35 -2.04 -2.29 -13.63
C ALA A 35 -1.23 -3.07 -14.68
N SER A 36 -0.19 -3.80 -14.26
CA SER A 36 0.59 -4.68 -15.14
C SER A 36 -0.07 -6.05 -15.38
N HIS A 37 -1.35 -6.24 -15.01
CA HIS A 37 -2.06 -7.52 -15.11
C HIS A 37 -1.34 -8.67 -14.39
N TRP A 38 -0.63 -8.38 -13.30
CA TRP A 38 -0.02 -9.41 -12.48
C TRP A 38 -1.10 -10.20 -11.72
N THR A 39 -1.02 -11.54 -11.74
CA THR A 39 -2.10 -12.45 -11.28
C THR A 39 -1.63 -13.52 -10.28
N GLU A 40 -0.37 -13.48 -9.86
CA GLU A 40 0.21 -14.45 -8.92
C GLU A 40 -0.27 -14.26 -7.47
#